data_AF-A0A2S7YTS8-F1
#
_entry.id   AF-A0A2S7YTS8-F1
#
_cell.length_a   1.000
_cell.length_b   1.000
_cell.length_c   1.000
_cell.angle_alpha   90.00
_cell.angle_beta   90.00
_cell.angle_gamma   90.00
#
_symmetry.space_group_name_H-M   'P 1'
#
loop_
_entity.id
_entity.type
_entity.pdbx_description
1 polymer ?
#
loop_
_entity_poly.entity_id
_entity_poly.type
_entity_poly.pdbx_seq_one_letter_code
_entity_poly.pdbx_strand_id
1 'polypeptide(L)'
;MLKQVIVVEGKSDIQRIAQAVEADCIATEGFTLRKGVIDMIRVAYEKRGIIILTDPDTAGERIRRVLTKKFPNAQHAFVPRDEAFANDDIGIEQASPESIRKALSTLHVESLESSNEFSMVDLVRHGLSGMPDSAARRAVIGAKLGIGYGNGKQFLYRLNHYSISRDAFEEAVNS
;
A
#
# COMPACT_ATOMS: atom_id res chain seq x y z
N MET A 1 -2.27 20.71 -5.64
CA MET A 1 -2.93 20.14 -4.45
C MET A 1 -3.76 18.89 -4.76
N LEU A 2 -3.49 17.80 -4.05
CA LEU A 2 -4.23 16.54 -4.11
C LEU A 2 -5.58 16.67 -3.36
N LYS A 3 -6.67 16.14 -3.92
CA LYS A 3 -8.03 16.33 -3.36
C LYS A 3 -8.28 15.47 -2.11
N GLN A 4 -7.82 14.23 -2.10
CA GLN A 4 -7.94 13.31 -0.97
C GLN A 4 -7.00 13.74 0.18
N VAL A 5 -7.22 13.22 1.38
CA VAL A 5 -6.29 13.37 2.52
C VAL A 5 -5.43 12.13 2.63
N ILE A 6 -4.12 12.28 2.81
CA ILE A 6 -3.20 11.15 2.95
C ILE A 6 -3.07 10.79 4.45
N VAL A 7 -3.29 9.52 4.78
CA VAL A 7 -3.11 8.99 6.14
C VAL A 7 -1.78 8.25 6.22
N VAL A 8 -0.93 8.68 7.16
CA VAL A 8 0.45 8.19 7.37
C VAL A 8 0.69 7.85 8.84
N GLU A 9 1.84 7.25 9.17
CA GLU A 9 2.13 6.80 10.54
C GLU A 9 2.70 7.90 11.41
N GLY A 10 3.65 8.66 10.87
CA GLY A 10 4.46 9.64 11.59
C GLY A 10 4.48 11.03 10.96
N LYS A 11 5.07 11.98 11.69
CA LYS A 11 5.24 13.36 11.21
C LYS A 11 6.34 13.48 10.15
N SER A 12 7.36 12.63 10.22
CA SER A 12 8.41 12.58 9.21
C SER A 12 7.86 12.20 7.83
N ASP A 13 6.90 11.28 7.77
CA ASP A 13 6.22 10.91 6.52
C ASP A 13 5.53 12.11 5.90
N ILE A 14 4.85 12.94 6.71
CA ILE A 14 4.21 14.18 6.25
C ILE A 14 5.25 15.11 5.62
N GLN A 15 6.41 15.29 6.28
CA GLN A 15 7.47 16.14 5.74
C GLN A 15 8.01 15.59 4.42
N ARG A 16 8.16 14.27 4.30
CA ARG A 16 8.63 13.64 3.07
C ARG A 16 7.61 13.78 1.94
N ILE A 17 6.33 13.53 2.22
CA ILE A 17 5.25 13.69 1.25
C ILE A 17 5.15 15.13 0.77
N ALA A 18 5.31 16.11 1.65
CA ALA A 18 5.28 17.53 1.29
C ALA A 18 6.39 17.91 0.28
N GLN A 19 7.51 17.18 0.24
CA GLN A 19 8.55 17.34 -0.78
C GLN A 19 8.15 16.74 -2.14
N ALA A 20 7.26 15.74 -2.13
CA ALA A 20 6.80 15.04 -3.31
C ALA A 20 5.59 15.72 -3.96
N VAL A 21 4.57 16.02 -3.15
CA VAL A 21 3.26 16.51 -3.59
C VAL A 21 2.66 17.46 -2.55
N GLU A 22 1.89 18.43 -3.03
CA GLU A 22 1.07 19.28 -2.16
C GLU A 22 -0.22 18.53 -1.79
N ALA A 23 -0.31 18.05 -0.55
CA ALA A 23 -1.46 17.29 -0.04
C ALA A 23 -1.65 17.52 1.47
N ASP A 24 -2.90 17.48 1.92
CA ASP A 24 -3.19 17.42 3.36
C ASP A 24 -2.94 16.02 3.88
N CYS A 25 -2.29 15.94 5.04
CA CYS A 25 -1.93 14.66 5.67
C CYS A 25 -2.45 14.57 7.11
N ILE A 26 -2.78 13.35 7.54
CA ILE A 26 -3.11 13.02 8.93
C ILE A 26 -2.17 11.90 9.38
N ALA A 27 -1.37 12.15 10.42
CA ALA A 27 -0.54 11.12 11.04
C ALA A 27 -1.34 10.34 12.09
N THR A 28 -1.16 9.02 12.15
CA THR A 28 -1.76 8.15 13.17
C THR A 28 -1.05 8.22 14.52
N GLU A 29 0.15 8.83 14.57
CA GLU A 29 1.04 8.93 15.74
C GLU A 29 1.39 7.54 16.31
N GLY A 30 1.75 6.63 15.41
CA GLY A 30 2.07 5.23 15.71
C GLY A 30 0.85 4.30 15.74
N PHE A 31 0.99 3.17 16.45
CA PHE A 31 0.00 2.08 16.44
C PHE A 31 -1.29 2.39 17.21
N THR A 32 -1.21 3.27 18.21
CA THR A 32 -2.34 3.62 19.05
C THR A 32 -3.23 4.61 18.31
N LEU A 33 -4.08 4.11 17.41
CA LEU A 33 -5.09 4.89 16.68
C LEU A 33 -6.07 5.56 17.66
N ARG A 34 -5.70 6.73 18.19
CA ARG A 34 -6.48 7.46 19.18
C ARG A 34 -7.84 7.83 18.60
N LYS A 35 -8.87 7.84 19.45
CA LYS A 35 -10.25 8.17 19.02
C LYS A 35 -10.32 9.48 18.25
N GLY A 36 -9.64 10.54 18.72
CA GLY A 36 -9.61 11.83 18.03
C GLY A 36 -9.00 11.77 16.62
N VAL A 37 -7.96 10.95 16.42
CA VAL A 37 -7.36 10.76 15.09
C VAL A 37 -8.30 10.00 14.17
N ILE A 38 -8.95 8.95 14.66
CA ILE A 38 -9.97 8.22 13.88
C ILE A 38 -11.11 9.15 13.46
N ASP A 39 -11.57 10.04 14.34
CA ASP A 39 -12.61 11.02 14.01
C ASP A 39 -12.16 12.01 12.93
N MET A 40 -10.90 12.48 12.98
CA MET A 40 -10.33 13.31 11.91
C MET A 40 -10.28 12.57 10.57
N ILE A 41 -9.80 11.31 10.58
CA ILE A 41 -9.75 10.46 9.38
C ILE A 41 -11.17 10.23 8.83
N ARG A 42 -12.16 10.01 9.70
CA ARG A 42 -13.56 9.83 9.31
C ARG A 42 -14.12 11.07 8.60
N VAL A 43 -13.90 12.25 9.15
CA VAL A 43 -14.34 13.51 8.51
C VAL A 43 -13.66 13.71 7.16
N ALA A 44 -12.37 13.41 7.05
CA ALA A 44 -11.64 13.47 5.78
C ALA A 44 -12.20 12.47 4.76
N TYR A 45 -12.44 11.23 5.18
CA TYR A 45 -13.02 10.17 4.38
C TYR A 45 -14.39 10.56 3.80
N GLU A 46 -15.29 11.06 4.65
CA GLU A 46 -16.65 11.46 4.25
C GLU A 46 -16.65 12.67 3.29
N LYS A 47 -15.75 13.64 3.49
CA LYS A 47 -15.76 14.91 2.72
C LYS A 47 -14.94 14.87 1.43
N ARG A 48 -13.82 14.15 1.44
CA ARG A 48 -12.79 14.22 0.39
C ARG A 48 -12.30 12.86 -0.08
N GLY A 49 -12.53 11.81 0.70
CA GLY A 49 -11.83 10.54 0.56
C GLY A 49 -10.43 10.59 1.18
N ILE A 50 -9.89 9.40 1.45
CA ILE A 50 -8.54 9.23 2.01
C ILE A 50 -7.69 8.30 1.16
N ILE A 51 -6.38 8.49 1.21
CA ILE A 51 -5.37 7.58 0.69
C ILE A 51 -4.55 7.06 1.88
N ILE A 52 -4.48 5.75 2.06
CA ILE A 52 -3.66 5.11 3.08
C ILE A 52 -2.27 4.85 2.49
N LEU A 53 -1.27 5.53 3.06
CA LEU A 53 0.15 5.40 2.73
C LEU A 53 0.95 5.15 4.02
N THR A 54 1.04 3.87 4.38
CA THR A 54 1.77 3.39 5.57
C THR A 54 3.09 2.76 5.16
N ASP A 55 3.96 2.51 6.15
CA ASP A 55 5.26 1.90 5.94
C ASP A 55 5.13 0.47 5.39
N PRO A 56 6.08 0.01 4.55
CA PRO A 56 6.11 -1.34 4.00
C PRO A 56 6.66 -2.37 4.99
N ASP A 57 6.20 -2.29 6.24
CA ASP A 57 6.61 -3.09 7.38
C ASP A 57 5.41 -3.79 8.06
N THR A 58 5.63 -4.39 9.24
CA THR A 58 4.54 -5.09 9.95
C THR A 58 3.62 -4.13 10.69
N ALA A 59 4.14 -3.01 11.22
CA ALA A 59 3.34 -2.03 11.94
C ALA A 59 2.36 -1.31 11.00
N GLY A 60 2.87 -0.83 9.87
CA GLY A 60 2.09 -0.17 8.84
C GLY A 60 1.03 -1.04 8.23
N GLU A 61 1.33 -2.31 7.96
CA GLU A 61 0.32 -3.26 7.46
C GLU A 61 -0.82 -3.48 8.47
N ARG A 62 -0.54 -3.47 9.78
CA ARG A 62 -1.60 -3.56 10.79
C ARG A 62 -2.45 -2.29 10.83
N ILE A 63 -1.84 -1.10 10.78
CA ILE A 63 -2.56 0.16 10.72
C ILE A 63 -3.45 0.19 9.47
N ARG A 64 -2.89 -0.17 8.31
CA ARG A 64 -3.62 -0.31 7.04
C ARG A 64 -4.87 -1.16 7.21
N ARG A 65 -4.74 -2.39 7.74
CA ARG A 65 -5.90 -3.28 7.96
C ARG A 65 -6.98 -2.68 8.87
N VAL A 66 -6.57 -2.00 9.95
CA VAL A 66 -7.54 -1.35 10.86
C VAL A 66 -8.28 -0.23 10.16
N LEU A 67 -7.57 0.59 9.37
CA LEU A 67 -8.15 1.68 8.61
C LEU A 67 -9.06 1.17 7.50
N THR A 68 -8.65 0.19 6.71
CA THR A 68 -9.47 -0.40 5.63
C THR A 68 -10.78 -0.98 6.17
N LYS A 69 -10.75 -1.65 7.34
CA LYS A 69 -11.97 -2.14 7.97
C LYS A 69 -12.95 -1.03 8.37
N LYS A 70 -12.45 0.15 8.74
CA LYS A 70 -13.27 1.30 9.14
C LYS A 70 -13.70 2.15 7.95
N PHE A 71 -12.89 2.16 6.89
CA PHE A 71 -13.00 3.04 5.73
C PHE A 71 -12.87 2.19 4.45
N PRO A 72 -13.91 1.42 4.09
CA PRO A 72 -13.82 0.41 3.03
C PRO A 72 -13.52 1.00 1.64
N ASN A 73 -13.90 2.25 1.37
CA ASN A 73 -13.62 2.91 0.10
C ASN A 73 -12.32 3.74 0.14
N ALA A 74 -11.48 3.55 1.15
CA ALA A 74 -10.18 4.20 1.19
C ALA A 74 -9.35 3.76 -0.01
N GLN A 75 -8.62 4.69 -0.59
CA GLN A 75 -7.62 4.38 -1.60
C GLN A 75 -6.32 3.95 -0.91
N HIS A 76 -5.54 3.10 -1.57
CA HIS A 76 -4.31 2.53 -1.04
C HIS A 76 -3.17 2.87 -2.00
N ALA A 77 -2.11 3.43 -1.43
CA ALA A 77 -0.83 3.60 -2.10
C ALA A 77 0.22 2.72 -1.41
N PHE A 78 1.14 2.19 -2.20
CA PHE A 78 2.22 1.34 -1.73
C PHE A 78 3.54 1.80 -2.30
N VAL A 79 4.49 2.13 -1.42
CA VAL A 79 5.89 2.33 -1.82
C VAL A 79 6.60 0.97 -1.72
N PRO A 80 7.37 0.57 -2.76
CA PRO A 80 8.18 -0.64 -2.71
C PRO A 80 9.14 -0.64 -1.52
N ARG A 81 9.38 -1.82 -0.93
CA ARG A 81 10.16 -1.94 0.30
C ARG A 81 11.61 -1.47 0.12
N ASP A 82 12.20 -1.77 -1.02
CA ASP A 82 13.53 -1.35 -1.45
C ASP A 82 13.61 0.17 -1.69
N GLU A 83 12.55 0.77 -2.23
CA GLU A 83 12.44 2.23 -2.41
C GLU A 83 12.18 2.97 -1.08
N ALA A 84 11.81 2.28 -0.01
CA ALA A 84 11.54 2.82 1.33
C ALA A 84 12.54 2.35 2.40
N PHE A 85 13.70 1.81 1.99
CA PHE A 85 14.73 1.33 2.90
C PHE A 85 16.01 2.14 2.74
N ALA A 86 16.44 2.81 3.81
CA ALA A 86 17.70 3.53 3.86
C ALA A 86 18.23 3.62 5.29
N ASN A 87 19.55 3.68 5.47
CA ASN A 87 20.20 3.82 6.77
C ASN A 87 19.81 2.72 7.79
N ASP A 88 19.65 1.48 7.33
CA ASP A 88 19.16 0.34 8.12
C ASP A 88 17.75 0.53 8.71
N ASP A 89 16.99 1.47 8.15
CA ASP A 89 15.63 1.79 8.57
C ASP A 89 14.64 1.68 7.40
N ILE A 90 13.38 1.39 7.72
CA ILE A 90 12.30 1.21 6.76
C ILE A 90 11.14 2.15 7.07
N GLY A 91 10.77 2.99 6.09
CA GLY A 91 9.63 3.87 6.26
C GLY A 91 9.41 4.80 5.08
N ILE A 92 8.23 5.41 5.01
CA ILE A 92 7.90 6.40 3.98
C ILE A 92 8.82 7.61 4.07
N GLU A 93 9.30 7.97 5.26
CA GLU A 93 10.32 9.01 5.44
C GLU A 93 11.65 8.74 4.70
N GLN A 94 11.97 7.48 4.40
CA GLN A 94 13.16 7.08 3.65
C GLN A 94 12.93 7.07 2.12
N ALA A 95 11.67 7.13 1.68
CA ALA A 95 11.33 7.06 0.27
C ALA A 95 11.68 8.35 -0.48
N SER A 96 12.13 8.19 -1.74
CA SER A 96 12.35 9.35 -2.61
C SER A 96 11.03 10.07 -2.93
N PRO A 97 11.05 11.39 -3.17
CA PRO A 97 9.86 12.10 -3.66
C PRO A 97 9.25 11.48 -4.92
N GLU A 98 10.09 10.95 -5.81
CA GLU A 98 9.70 10.25 -7.04
C GLU A 98 8.94 8.96 -6.73
N SER A 99 9.43 8.16 -5.79
CA SER A 99 8.79 6.94 -5.30
C SER A 99 7.40 7.20 -4.75
N ILE A 100 7.25 8.29 -3.97
CA ILE A 100 5.96 8.70 -3.42
C ILE A 100 5.00 9.11 -4.54
N ARG A 101 5.46 9.89 -5.53
CA ARG A 101 4.63 10.27 -6.69
C ARG A 101 4.14 9.04 -7.47
N LYS A 102 5.02 8.06 -7.68
CA LYS A 102 4.70 6.79 -8.35
C LYS A 102 3.69 5.94 -7.55
N ALA A 103 3.84 5.90 -6.23
CA ALA A 103 2.87 5.22 -5.36
C ALA A 103 1.49 5.91 -5.42
N LEU A 104 1.47 7.24 -5.44
CA LEU A 104 0.24 8.03 -5.53
C LEU A 104 -0.40 8.06 -6.93
N SER A 105 0.33 7.68 -7.99
CA SER A 105 -0.24 7.48 -9.33
C SER A 105 -0.87 6.10 -9.52
N THR A 106 -0.61 5.16 -8.61
CA THR A 106 -1.05 3.76 -8.69
C THR A 106 -1.94 3.43 -7.49
N LEU A 107 -3.11 4.06 -7.43
CA LEU A 107 -4.04 3.92 -6.31
C LEU A 107 -5.00 2.76 -6.53
N HIS A 108 -5.18 1.95 -5.48
CA HIS A 108 -6.14 0.85 -5.47
C HIS A 108 -7.22 1.07 -4.41
N VAL A 109 -8.42 0.54 -4.64
CA VAL A 109 -9.45 0.42 -3.59
C VAL A 109 -9.60 -1.06 -3.28
N GLU A 110 -9.57 -1.41 -1.99
CA GLU A 110 -9.79 -2.79 -1.57
C GLU A 110 -11.27 -3.15 -1.75
N SER A 111 -11.56 -4.10 -2.64
CA SER A 111 -12.88 -4.71 -2.77
C SER A 111 -13.13 -5.63 -1.58
N LEU A 112 -14.33 -5.56 -1.00
CA LEU A 112 -14.80 -6.52 0.00
C LEU A 112 -15.07 -7.90 -0.63
N GLU A 113 -15.32 -7.93 -1.94
CA GLU A 113 -15.55 -9.15 -2.70
C GLU A 113 -14.26 -9.57 -3.40
N SER A 114 -13.80 -10.78 -3.10
CA SER A 114 -12.71 -11.43 -3.81
C SER A 114 -13.12 -11.73 -5.25
N SER A 115 -12.32 -11.30 -6.22
CA SER A 115 -12.53 -11.68 -7.63
C SER A 115 -12.40 -13.19 -7.84
N ASN A 116 -11.66 -13.88 -6.97
CA ASN A 116 -11.23 -15.28 -7.12
C ASN A 116 -10.55 -15.56 -8.48
N GLU A 117 -10.02 -14.53 -9.13
CA GLU A 117 -9.32 -14.63 -10.41
C GLU A 117 -8.03 -15.44 -10.22
N PHE A 118 -7.32 -15.21 -9.12
CA PHE A 118 -6.06 -15.87 -8.82
C PHE A 118 -6.20 -16.91 -7.72
N SER A 119 -5.37 -17.95 -7.79
CA SER A 119 -5.26 -19.03 -6.83
C SER A 119 -3.81 -19.25 -6.39
N MET A 120 -3.60 -20.07 -5.35
CA MET A 120 -2.24 -20.47 -4.97
C MET A 120 -1.53 -21.26 -6.08
N VAL A 121 -2.28 -21.95 -6.95
CA VAL A 121 -1.71 -22.67 -8.10
C VAL A 121 -1.10 -21.66 -9.08
N ASP A 122 -1.73 -20.52 -9.30
CA ASP A 122 -1.16 -19.45 -10.14
C ASP A 122 0.15 -18.93 -9.56
N LEU A 123 0.21 -18.70 -8.24
CA LEU A 123 1.46 -18.26 -7.61
C LEU A 123 2.58 -19.30 -7.77
N VAL A 124 2.29 -20.58 -7.60
CA VAL A 124 3.30 -21.64 -7.76
C VAL A 124 3.75 -21.75 -9.22
N ARG A 125 2.81 -21.72 -10.18
CA ARG A 125 3.12 -21.77 -11.63
C ARG A 125 4.05 -20.64 -12.06
N HIS A 126 3.86 -19.45 -11.50
CA HIS A 126 4.70 -18.28 -11.77
C HIS A 126 5.90 -18.15 -10.83
N GLY A 127 6.24 -19.17 -10.04
CA GLY A 127 7.38 -19.15 -9.10
C GLY A 127 7.30 -18.08 -8.00
N LEU A 128 6.10 -17.56 -7.73
CA LEU A 128 5.80 -16.61 -6.66
C LEU A 128 5.53 -17.31 -5.32
N SER A 129 5.59 -18.64 -5.28
CA SER A 129 5.56 -19.44 -4.06
C SER A 129 6.34 -20.74 -4.25
N GLY A 130 6.92 -21.26 -3.17
CA GLY A 130 7.61 -22.56 -3.17
C GLY A 130 9.06 -22.55 -3.66
N MET A 131 9.57 -21.41 -4.14
CA MET A 131 10.95 -21.26 -4.63
C MET A 131 11.77 -20.33 -3.70
N PRO A 132 13.10 -20.49 -3.63
CA PRO A 132 13.96 -19.62 -2.81
C PRO A 132 13.87 -18.13 -3.16
N ASP A 133 13.65 -17.82 -4.45
CA ASP A 133 13.56 -16.47 -4.99
C ASP A 133 12.13 -15.90 -5.00
N SER A 134 11.13 -16.68 -4.57
CA SER A 134 9.71 -16.27 -4.61
C SER A 134 9.44 -14.96 -3.87
N ALA A 135 10.16 -14.68 -2.78
CA ALA A 135 9.99 -13.42 -2.04
C ALA A 135 10.45 -12.19 -2.85
N ALA A 136 11.61 -12.29 -3.51
CA ALA A 136 12.14 -11.23 -4.37
C ALA A 136 11.23 -11.00 -5.58
N ARG A 137 10.74 -12.07 -6.22
CA ARG A 137 9.81 -11.97 -7.35
C ARG A 137 8.50 -11.30 -6.97
N ARG A 138 7.92 -11.64 -5.81
CA ARG A 138 6.72 -10.96 -5.29
C ARG A 138 6.97 -9.48 -5.00
N ALA A 139 8.15 -9.10 -4.52
CA ALA A 139 8.49 -7.69 -4.30
C ALA A 139 8.49 -6.92 -5.63
N VAL A 140 9.14 -7.44 -6.67
CA VAL A 140 9.20 -6.83 -8.00
C VAL A 140 7.80 -6.73 -8.62
N ILE A 141 7.04 -7.82 -8.67
CA ILE A 141 5.71 -7.83 -9.29
C ILE A 141 4.73 -6.98 -8.46
N GLY A 142 4.80 -7.03 -7.13
CA GLY A 142 3.99 -6.20 -6.24
C GLY A 142 4.25 -4.71 -6.42
N ALA A 143 5.51 -4.33 -6.67
CA ALA A 143 5.89 -2.96 -7.00
C ALA A 143 5.33 -2.51 -8.36
N LYS A 144 5.40 -3.36 -9.39
CA LYS A 144 4.84 -3.07 -10.73
C LYS A 144 3.32 -2.90 -10.69
N LEU A 145 2.62 -3.78 -9.97
CA LEU A 145 1.17 -3.72 -9.82
C LEU A 145 0.70 -2.66 -8.82
N GLY A 146 1.62 -2.07 -8.04
CA GLY A 146 1.28 -1.12 -6.98
C GLY A 146 0.47 -1.74 -5.83
N ILE A 147 0.57 -3.05 -5.60
CA ILE A 147 -0.11 -3.75 -4.50
C ILE A 147 0.83 -4.04 -3.32
N GLY A 148 2.06 -3.55 -3.37
CA GLY A 148 3.05 -3.65 -2.29
C GLY A 148 3.58 -5.07 -2.04
N TYR A 149 4.36 -5.20 -0.97
CA TYR A 149 5.01 -6.46 -0.58
C TYR A 149 4.11 -7.33 0.33
N GLY A 150 4.27 -8.65 0.24
CA GLY A 150 3.63 -9.59 1.15
C GLY A 150 4.15 -11.02 1.01
N ASN A 151 3.82 -11.86 2.00
CA ASN A 151 3.98 -13.31 1.85
C ASN A 151 3.01 -13.86 0.79
N GLY A 152 3.17 -15.12 0.37
CA GLY A 152 2.35 -15.69 -0.71
C GLY A 152 0.83 -15.57 -0.46
N LYS A 153 0.37 -15.77 0.77
CA LYS A 153 -1.07 -15.64 1.12
C LYS A 153 -1.55 -14.20 1.02
N GLN A 154 -0.79 -13.25 1.56
CA GLN A 154 -1.12 -11.82 1.50
C GLN A 154 -1.08 -11.30 0.06
N PHE A 155 -0.10 -11.74 -0.74
CA PHE A 155 0.03 -11.35 -2.13
C PHE A 155 -1.16 -11.85 -2.96
N LEU A 156 -1.54 -13.13 -2.78
CA LEU A 156 -2.74 -13.69 -3.39
C LEU A 156 -4.00 -12.95 -2.97
N TYR A 157 -4.15 -12.64 -1.68
CA TYR A 157 -5.27 -11.85 -1.18
C TYR A 157 -5.36 -10.51 -1.92
N ARG A 158 -4.24 -9.78 -2.01
CA ARG A 158 -4.19 -8.48 -2.67
C ARG A 158 -4.50 -8.54 -4.16
N LEU A 159 -4.00 -9.54 -4.89
CA LEU A 159 -4.37 -9.75 -6.29
C LEU A 159 -5.89 -9.86 -6.47
N ASN A 160 -6.55 -10.60 -5.57
CA ASN A 160 -8.00 -10.82 -5.65
C ASN A 160 -8.86 -9.69 -5.08
N HIS A 161 -8.29 -8.79 -4.28
CA HIS A 161 -9.05 -7.70 -3.61
C HIS A 161 -8.70 -6.30 -4.13
N TYR A 162 -7.65 -6.13 -4.94
CA TYR A 162 -7.33 -4.85 -5.59
C TYR A 162 -7.69 -4.79 -7.08
N SER A 163 -8.66 -5.61 -7.51
CA SER A 163 -9.17 -5.60 -8.89
C SER A 163 -8.09 -5.74 -9.96
N ILE A 164 -7.04 -6.52 -9.68
CA ILE A 164 -5.98 -6.80 -10.64
C ILE A 164 -6.52 -7.73 -11.72
N SER A 165 -6.35 -7.37 -12.99
CA SER A 165 -6.73 -8.24 -14.12
C SER A 165 -5.65 -9.28 -14.39
N ARG A 166 -6.04 -10.39 -15.03
CA ARG A 166 -5.07 -11.39 -15.52
C ARG A 166 -4.02 -10.75 -16.42
N ASP A 167 -4.43 -9.91 -17.36
CA ASP A 167 -3.51 -9.29 -18.33
C ASP A 167 -2.47 -8.41 -17.63
N ALA A 168 -2.87 -7.59 -16.66
CA ALA A 168 -1.94 -6.76 -15.89
C ALA A 168 -0.95 -7.61 -15.07
N PHE A 169 -1.43 -8.73 -14.51
CA PHE A 169 -0.57 -9.67 -13.81
C PHE A 169 0.44 -10.34 -14.74
N GLU A 170 0.00 -10.83 -15.89
CA GLU A 170 0.87 -11.47 -16.89
C GLU A 170 1.92 -10.49 -17.43
N GLU A 171 1.54 -9.24 -17.69
CA GLU A 171 2.48 -8.19 -18.10
C GLU A 171 3.54 -7.92 -17.01
N ALA A 172 3.12 -7.85 -15.75
CA ALA A 172 4.04 -7.64 -14.63
C ALA A 172 5.01 -8.81 -14.42
N VAL A 173 4.58 -10.05 -14.69
CA VAL A 173 5.41 -11.26 -14.58
C VAL A 173 6.41 -11.38 -15.73
N ASN A 174 6.04 -10.96 -16.94
CA ASN A 174 6.85 -11.13 -18.16
C ASN A 174 7.80 -9.96 -18.45
N SER A 175 7.75 -8.89 -17.66
CA SER A 175 8.59 -7.68 -17.82
C SER A 175 9.86 -7.67 -16.98
#